data_AF-A0A552AL44-F1
#
_entry.id   AF-A0A552AL44-F1
#
_cell.length_a   1.000
_cell.length_b   1.000
_cell.length_c   1.000
_cell.angle_alpha   90.00
_cell.angle_beta   90.00
_cell.angle_gamma   90.00
#
_symmetry.space_group_name_H-M   'P 1'
#
loop_
_entity.id
_entity.type
_entity.pdbx_description
1 polymer ?
#
loop_
_entity_poly.entity_id
_entity_poly.type
_entity_poly.pdbx_seq_one_letter_code
_entity_poly.pdbx_strand_id
1 'polypeptide(L)'
;MKSTSLPQSNASFALKFLWFCAGANIKVLERCQVDHNKYAMIGFTILLTSVLASLSGGYALWTVFNSTRMAIGFGFFWGLMIGNLDRFLVSTTRKEEKWSPEQSGFLAVRVLVAISIAFVVAKPLELKIFEKPIRAEMVEQNSKSASENQERLILKYSEISDLEKDNEKLQNELDHSRQNMDEAYRAVIGEAEGTSGTKKLGRGPVYDKKWQKYQQSLTEYESTKQNLGTQIKENLNRIKTLTQKRDLELAKIVAEKAKADDIMTQLETLDKLGKKKRIYWWSSLSITFIFVLIDVSPIIAKLLLKRGLYDHLLDEEEKIQLNLSLRSLRLSESHYLQQIEIQEKAQQQAISNAFQSENYQKAVDELSKVYTNQLSREISRLGQEFNPAVYKQKIKQEMQNQMEKRTIPSIVEEEVRHHQKVNKVEEAYQHTLDAMNGYMTNQTKEDNSHTQNGQNFE
;
A
#
# COMPACT_ATOMS: atom_id res chain seq x y z
N MET A 1 27.98 -11.76 -49.85
CA MET A 1 28.25 -12.32 -48.51
C MET A 1 27.05 -13.15 -48.10
N LYS A 2 27.21 -14.47 -47.97
CA LYS A 2 26.15 -15.36 -47.48
C LYS A 2 25.84 -14.99 -46.03
N SER A 3 24.59 -14.65 -45.73
CA SER A 3 24.08 -14.54 -44.37
C SER A 3 24.13 -15.93 -43.73
N THR A 4 25.14 -16.20 -42.92
CA THR A 4 25.15 -17.32 -42.00
C THR A 4 24.06 -17.08 -40.97
N SER A 5 22.86 -17.59 -41.25
CA SER A 5 21.76 -17.63 -40.29
C SER A 5 22.19 -18.48 -39.10
N LEU A 6 22.39 -17.86 -37.95
CA LEU A 6 22.58 -18.58 -36.68
C LEU A 6 21.41 -19.56 -36.49
N PRO A 7 21.66 -20.79 -36.00
CA PRO A 7 20.62 -21.79 -35.82
C PRO A 7 19.57 -21.29 -34.83
N GLN A 8 18.32 -21.16 -35.28
CA GLN A 8 17.17 -20.87 -34.42
C GLN A 8 16.99 -22.03 -33.43
N SER A 9 17.33 -21.79 -32.17
CA SER A 9 17.13 -22.73 -31.08
C SER A 9 15.64 -22.81 -30.75
N ASN A 10 15.02 -23.98 -30.96
CA ASN A 10 13.67 -24.27 -30.46
C ASN A 10 13.70 -24.43 -28.93
N ALA A 11 13.75 -23.31 -28.21
CA ALA A 11 13.65 -23.29 -26.75
C ALA A 11 12.26 -23.78 -26.30
N SER A 12 12.23 -24.61 -25.24
CA SER A 12 10.99 -25.12 -24.67
C SER A 12 10.16 -23.99 -24.04
N PHE A 13 8.84 -24.20 -23.93
CA PHE A 13 7.93 -23.22 -23.32
C PHE A 13 8.39 -22.80 -21.91
N ALA A 14 8.81 -23.77 -21.08
CA ALA A 14 9.31 -23.50 -19.74
C ALA A 14 10.56 -22.60 -19.73
N LEU A 15 11.48 -22.82 -20.67
CA LEU A 15 12.69 -22.00 -20.80
C LEU A 15 12.35 -20.57 -21.22
N LYS A 16 11.41 -20.39 -22.16
CA LYS A 16 10.91 -19.07 -22.56
C LYS A 16 10.18 -18.35 -21.42
N PHE A 17 9.43 -19.09 -20.59
CA PHE A 17 8.79 -18.55 -19.40
C PHE A 17 9.82 -18.07 -18.36
N LEU A 18 10.89 -18.83 -18.12
CA LEU A 18 11.98 -18.38 -17.24
C LEU A 18 12.68 -17.13 -17.79
N TRP A 19 12.93 -17.06 -19.10
CA TRP A 19 13.49 -15.85 -19.72
C TRP A 19 12.56 -14.64 -19.59
N PHE A 20 11.24 -14.86 -19.67
CA PHE A 20 10.25 -13.83 -19.38
C PHE A 20 10.32 -13.36 -17.93
N CYS A 21 10.42 -14.28 -16.95
CA CYS A 21 10.62 -13.94 -15.54
C CYS A 21 11.91 -13.14 -15.32
N ALA A 22 12.99 -13.46 -16.04
CA ALA A 22 14.26 -12.71 -15.98
C ALA A 22 14.19 -11.31 -16.60
N GLY A 23 13.07 -10.95 -17.25
CA GLY A 23 12.92 -9.68 -17.96
C GLY A 23 13.80 -9.56 -19.21
N ALA A 24 14.20 -10.68 -19.81
CA ALA A 24 15.03 -10.69 -21.01
C ALA A 24 14.19 -10.57 -22.30
N ASN A 25 14.78 -9.96 -23.34
CA ASN A 25 14.20 -9.94 -24.68
C ASN A 25 14.41 -11.32 -25.32
N ILE A 26 13.33 -12.12 -25.35
CA ILE A 26 13.35 -13.50 -25.86
C ILE A 26 13.91 -13.58 -27.29
N LYS A 27 13.59 -12.62 -28.16
CA LYS A 27 14.04 -12.63 -29.57
C LYS A 27 15.54 -12.42 -29.72
N VAL A 28 16.15 -11.63 -28.84
CA VAL A 28 17.61 -11.42 -28.81
C VAL A 28 18.28 -12.63 -28.16
N LEU A 29 17.68 -13.13 -27.08
CA LEU A 29 18.24 -14.24 -26.32
C LEU A 29 18.24 -15.56 -27.10
N GLU A 30 17.22 -15.83 -27.94
CA GLU A 30 17.18 -17.00 -28.83
C GLU A 30 18.36 -17.08 -29.81
N ARG A 31 18.99 -15.93 -30.13
CA ARG A 31 20.21 -15.85 -30.96
C ARG A 31 21.50 -16.05 -30.15
N CYS A 32 21.42 -16.08 -28.82
CA CYS A 32 22.54 -16.11 -27.89
C CYS A 32 22.55 -17.39 -27.03
N GLN A 33 22.90 -18.53 -27.63
CA GLN A 33 22.89 -19.83 -26.95
C GLN A 33 23.73 -19.87 -25.66
N VAL A 34 24.82 -19.10 -25.61
CA VAL A 34 25.75 -19.04 -24.47
C VAL A 34 25.09 -18.42 -23.22
N ASP A 35 24.13 -17.52 -23.40
CA ASP A 35 23.46 -16.79 -22.31
C ASP A 35 22.12 -17.43 -21.90
N HIS A 36 21.63 -18.45 -22.62
CA HIS A 36 20.36 -19.12 -22.32
C HIS A 36 20.24 -19.57 -20.86
N ASN A 37 21.24 -20.31 -20.35
CA ASN A 37 21.25 -20.85 -18.99
C ASN A 37 21.40 -19.74 -17.94
N LYS A 38 22.16 -18.69 -18.28
CA LYS A 38 22.37 -17.52 -17.42
C LYS A 38 21.03 -16.86 -17.08
N TYR A 39 20.25 -16.50 -18.11
CA TYR A 39 18.94 -15.86 -17.91
C TYR A 39 17.88 -16.84 -17.41
N ALA A 40 17.97 -18.13 -17.72
CA ALA A 40 17.08 -19.14 -17.16
C ALA A 40 17.22 -19.24 -15.62
N MET A 41 18.45 -19.23 -15.10
CA MET A 41 18.71 -19.26 -13.67
C MET A 41 18.25 -17.97 -12.97
N ILE A 42 18.48 -16.81 -13.58
CA ILE A 42 17.99 -15.52 -13.06
C ILE A 42 16.45 -15.50 -13.02
N GLY A 43 15.79 -16.06 -14.05
CA GLY A 43 14.34 -16.18 -14.07
C GLY A 43 13.79 -17.16 -13.03
N PHE A 44 14.52 -18.25 -12.80
CA PHE A 44 14.14 -19.26 -11.82
C PHE A 44 14.20 -18.73 -10.38
N THR A 45 15.20 -17.92 -10.04
CA THR A 45 15.29 -17.31 -8.71
C THR A 45 14.15 -16.32 -8.47
N ILE A 46 13.76 -15.53 -9.46
CA ILE A 46 12.58 -14.62 -9.39
C ILE A 46 11.27 -15.41 -9.26
N LEU A 47 11.15 -16.55 -9.94
CA LEU A 47 9.98 -17.42 -9.78
C LEU A 47 9.93 -17.99 -8.36
N LEU A 48 11.08 -18.37 -7.80
CA LEU A 48 11.17 -18.89 -6.43
C LEU A 48 10.79 -17.82 -5.40
N THR A 49 11.25 -16.57 -5.55
CA THR A 49 10.85 -15.46 -4.66
C THR A 49 9.35 -15.19 -4.74
N SER A 50 8.77 -15.20 -5.95
CA SER A 50 7.33 -15.06 -6.17
C SER A 50 6.51 -16.15 -5.48
N VAL A 51 6.94 -17.42 -5.56
CA VAL A 51 6.26 -18.55 -4.89
C VAL A 51 6.37 -18.43 -3.37
N LEU A 52 7.56 -18.10 -2.84
CA LEU A 52 7.76 -17.91 -1.40
C LEU A 52 6.93 -16.73 -0.87
N ALA A 53 6.87 -15.62 -1.60
CA ALA A 53 5.99 -14.50 -1.30
C ALA A 53 4.52 -14.92 -1.32
N SER A 54 4.11 -15.76 -2.28
CA SER A 54 2.74 -16.29 -2.36
C SER A 54 2.36 -17.08 -1.10
N LEU A 55 3.24 -17.99 -0.67
CA LEU A 55 3.06 -18.79 0.54
C LEU A 55 3.06 -17.91 1.80
N SER A 56 3.95 -16.93 1.86
CA SER A 56 4.06 -15.99 2.99
C SER A 56 2.81 -15.12 3.13
N GLY A 57 2.40 -14.44 2.06
CA GLY A 57 1.22 -13.58 2.04
C GLY A 57 -0.07 -14.38 2.26
N GLY A 58 -0.16 -15.58 1.67
CA GLY A 58 -1.27 -16.49 1.92
C GLY A 58 -1.35 -16.93 3.38
N TYR A 59 -0.23 -17.28 4.01
CA TYR A 59 -0.20 -17.62 5.43
C TYR A 59 -0.59 -16.43 6.32
N ALA A 60 -0.03 -15.24 6.06
CA ALA A 60 -0.36 -14.02 6.79
C ALA A 60 -1.87 -13.71 6.73
N LEU A 61 -2.46 -13.77 5.54
CA LEU A 61 -3.89 -13.52 5.37
C LEU A 61 -4.75 -14.63 6.01
N TRP A 62 -4.30 -15.88 5.95
CA TRP A 62 -4.96 -16.98 6.64
C TRP A 62 -4.99 -16.75 8.14
N THR A 63 -3.89 -16.29 8.75
CA THR A 63 -3.84 -16.01 10.19
C THR A 63 -4.73 -14.84 10.63
N VAL A 64 -4.94 -13.83 9.78
CA VAL A 64 -5.84 -12.69 10.11
C VAL A 64 -7.31 -13.05 9.93
N PHE A 65 -7.66 -13.69 8.81
CA PHE A 65 -9.06 -13.86 8.41
C PHE A 65 -9.60 -15.29 8.59
N ASN A 66 -8.77 -16.25 9.01
CA ASN A 66 -9.12 -17.67 9.18
C ASN A 66 -9.85 -18.30 7.98
N SER A 67 -9.61 -17.78 6.77
CA SER A 67 -10.31 -18.19 5.55
C SER A 67 -9.32 -18.67 4.49
N THR A 68 -9.38 -19.96 4.19
CA THR A 68 -8.51 -20.59 3.18
C THR A 68 -8.73 -20.02 1.78
N ARG A 69 -9.99 -19.67 1.43
CA ARG A 69 -10.30 -19.12 0.09
C ARG A 69 -9.66 -17.76 -0.11
N MET A 70 -9.76 -16.87 0.88
CA MET A 70 -9.14 -15.55 0.82
C MET A 70 -7.61 -15.67 0.83
N ALA A 71 -7.06 -16.58 1.64
CA ALA A 71 -5.63 -16.85 1.70
C ALA A 71 -5.04 -17.30 0.34
N ILE A 72 -5.72 -18.20 -0.37
CA ILE A 72 -5.28 -18.65 -1.70
C ILE A 72 -5.34 -17.50 -2.70
N GLY A 73 -6.47 -16.77 -2.75
CA GLY A 73 -6.65 -15.66 -3.69
C GLY A 73 -5.63 -14.55 -3.50
N PHE A 74 -5.46 -14.10 -2.25
CA PHE A 74 -4.47 -13.08 -1.91
C PHE A 74 -3.05 -13.57 -2.08
N GLY A 75 -2.74 -14.82 -1.68
CA GLY A 75 -1.41 -15.39 -1.85
C GLY A 75 -1.00 -15.42 -3.31
N PHE A 76 -1.88 -15.86 -4.21
CA PHE A 76 -1.62 -15.84 -5.65
C PHE A 76 -1.39 -14.41 -6.17
N PHE A 77 -2.26 -13.47 -5.81
CA PHE A 77 -2.13 -12.06 -6.18
C PHE A 77 -0.82 -11.44 -5.67
N TRP A 78 -0.48 -11.67 -4.40
CA TRP A 78 0.72 -11.15 -3.76
C TRP A 78 1.99 -11.73 -4.37
N GLY A 79 2.00 -13.04 -4.65
CA GLY A 79 3.10 -13.69 -5.36
C GLY A 79 3.33 -13.10 -6.74
N LEU A 80 2.25 -12.87 -7.52
CA LEU A 80 2.34 -12.19 -8.81
C LEU A 80 2.87 -10.75 -8.70
N MET A 81 2.42 -10.02 -7.68
CA MET A 81 2.87 -8.64 -7.43
C MET A 81 4.37 -8.58 -7.13
N ILE A 82 4.86 -9.41 -6.21
CA ILE A 82 6.30 -9.48 -5.88
C ILE A 82 7.12 -9.98 -7.08
N GLY A 83 6.65 -11.02 -7.78
CA GLY A 83 7.34 -11.51 -8.97
C GLY A 83 7.42 -10.47 -10.09
N ASN A 84 6.38 -9.63 -10.24
CA ASN A 84 6.40 -8.51 -11.18
C ASN A 84 7.40 -7.43 -10.76
N LEU A 85 7.43 -7.09 -9.47
CA LEU A 85 8.37 -6.13 -8.90
C LEU A 85 9.81 -6.61 -9.07
N ASP A 86 10.12 -7.84 -8.68
CA ASP A 86 11.46 -8.44 -8.84
C ASP A 86 11.89 -8.49 -10.31
N ARG A 87 10.97 -8.82 -11.21
CA ARG A 87 11.22 -8.76 -12.66
C ARG A 87 11.50 -7.34 -13.13
N PHE A 88 10.69 -6.36 -12.72
CA PHE A 88 10.88 -4.96 -13.08
C PHE A 88 12.24 -4.47 -12.60
N LEU A 89 12.56 -4.76 -11.34
CA LEU A 89 13.89 -4.58 -10.78
C LEU A 89 14.90 -5.23 -11.73
N VAL A 90 14.94 -6.56 -11.90
CA VAL A 90 15.99 -7.21 -12.69
C VAL A 90 16.13 -6.62 -14.08
N SER A 91 15.03 -6.34 -14.78
CA SER A 91 15.04 -5.74 -16.13
C SER A 91 15.72 -4.37 -16.21
N THR A 92 15.58 -3.53 -15.19
CA THR A 92 16.18 -2.19 -15.15
C THR A 92 17.67 -2.20 -14.79
N THR A 93 18.21 -3.32 -14.28
CA THR A 93 19.66 -3.47 -14.09
C THR A 93 20.33 -3.65 -15.45
N ARG A 94 20.81 -2.55 -16.01
CA ARG A 94 21.70 -2.54 -17.17
C ARG A 94 23.15 -2.59 -16.70
N LYS A 95 23.97 -3.38 -17.39
CA LYS A 95 25.41 -3.45 -17.13
C LYS A 95 26.11 -2.56 -18.15
N GLU A 96 26.59 -1.40 -17.70
CA GLU A 96 27.40 -0.49 -18.52
C GLU A 96 28.89 -0.82 -18.40
N GLU A 97 29.67 -0.35 -19.37
CA GLU A 97 31.11 -0.65 -19.49
C GLU A 97 31.96 0.09 -18.43
N LYS A 98 31.44 1.21 -17.88
CA LYS A 98 32.10 2.01 -16.85
C LYS A 98 31.17 2.15 -15.64
N TRP A 99 31.71 1.93 -14.45
CA TRP A 99 30.99 2.15 -13.19
C TRP A 99 30.88 3.65 -12.94
N SER A 100 29.71 4.24 -13.16
CA SER A 100 29.47 5.63 -12.79
C SER A 100 29.04 5.72 -11.31
N PRO A 101 29.37 6.81 -10.59
CA PRO A 101 28.92 7.03 -9.21
C PRO A 101 27.39 7.02 -9.08
N GLU A 102 26.69 7.49 -10.11
CA GLU A 102 25.22 7.55 -10.19
C GLU A 102 24.59 6.15 -10.21
N GLN A 103 25.22 5.18 -10.88
CA GLN A 103 24.76 3.79 -10.92
C GLN A 103 24.90 3.07 -9.58
N SER A 104 25.97 3.36 -8.83
CA SER A 104 26.18 2.80 -7.50
C SER A 104 25.06 3.25 -6.54
N GLY A 105 24.64 4.51 -6.63
CA GLY A 105 23.52 5.05 -5.85
C GLY A 105 22.19 4.35 -6.16
N PHE A 106 21.85 4.21 -7.45
CA PHE A 106 20.62 3.52 -7.87
C PHE A 106 20.60 2.05 -7.46
N LEU A 107 21.74 1.36 -7.58
CA LEU A 107 21.91 -0.02 -7.15
C LEU A 107 21.73 -0.17 -5.63
N ALA A 108 22.30 0.74 -4.84
CA ALA A 108 22.20 0.71 -3.38
C ALA A 108 20.75 0.89 -2.89
N VAL A 109 20.04 1.90 -3.40
CA VAL A 109 18.61 2.14 -3.08
C VAL A 109 17.79 0.89 -3.36
N ARG A 110 18.11 0.20 -4.46
CA ARG A 110 17.40 -1.00 -4.85
C ARG A 110 17.70 -2.22 -3.99
N VAL A 111 18.97 -2.44 -3.63
CA VAL A 111 19.33 -3.49 -2.67
C VAL A 111 18.61 -3.26 -1.34
N LEU A 112 18.48 -1.99 -0.92
CA LEU A 112 17.70 -1.64 0.26
C LEU A 112 16.21 -2.00 0.11
N VAL A 113 15.59 -1.72 -1.04
CA VAL A 113 14.19 -2.11 -1.32
C VAL A 113 14.03 -3.63 -1.28
N ALA A 114 14.91 -4.39 -1.94
CA ALA A 114 14.90 -5.85 -1.92
C ALA A 114 15.02 -6.40 -0.49
N ILE A 115 15.99 -5.91 0.29
CA ILE A 115 16.15 -6.28 1.70
C ILE A 115 14.88 -5.99 2.52
N SER A 116 14.22 -4.86 2.25
CA SER A 116 12.98 -4.48 2.94
C SER A 116 11.84 -5.44 2.61
N ILE A 117 11.68 -5.81 1.34
CA ILE A 117 10.67 -6.79 0.89
C ILE A 117 10.97 -8.17 1.49
N ALA A 118 12.23 -8.61 1.44
CA ALA A 118 12.66 -9.86 2.03
C ALA A 118 12.35 -9.93 3.53
N PHE A 119 12.55 -8.84 4.29
CA PHE A 119 12.20 -8.79 5.70
C PHE A 119 10.69 -8.95 5.94
N VAL A 120 9.87 -8.26 5.13
CA VAL A 120 8.40 -8.35 5.21
C VAL A 120 7.92 -9.76 4.87
N VAL A 121 8.46 -10.38 3.82
CA VAL A 121 8.11 -11.74 3.39
C VAL A 121 8.61 -12.79 4.38
N ALA A 122 9.73 -12.55 5.07
CA ALA A 122 10.29 -13.50 6.02
C ALA A 122 9.40 -13.70 7.25
N LYS A 123 8.76 -12.65 7.79
CA LYS A 123 8.05 -12.73 9.09
C LYS A 123 6.92 -13.77 9.13
N PRO A 124 5.98 -13.83 8.18
CA PRO A 124 4.94 -14.85 8.19
C PRO A 124 5.51 -16.27 8.06
N LEU A 125 6.51 -16.47 7.19
CA LEU A 125 7.16 -17.78 7.02
C LEU A 125 7.96 -18.18 8.26
N GLU A 126 8.61 -17.23 8.93
CA GLU A 126 9.31 -17.43 10.19
C GLU A 126 8.33 -17.89 11.28
N LEU A 127 7.18 -17.21 11.43
CA LEU A 127 6.12 -17.63 12.35
C LEU A 127 5.63 -19.04 12.04
N LYS A 128 5.48 -19.38 10.75
CA LYS A 128 5.05 -20.71 10.33
C LYS A 128 6.09 -21.78 10.68
N ILE A 129 7.37 -21.51 10.48
CA ILE A 129 8.47 -22.43 10.82
C ILE A 129 8.53 -22.67 12.34
N PHE A 130 8.36 -21.61 13.14
CA PHE A 130 8.39 -21.68 14.60
C PHE A 130 7.03 -21.92 15.25
N GLU A 131 6.01 -22.35 14.50
CA GLU A 131 4.66 -22.52 15.03
C GLU A 131 4.63 -23.43 16.28
N LYS A 132 5.34 -24.57 16.23
CA LYS A 132 5.39 -25.52 17.36
C LYS A 132 6.03 -24.92 18.63
N PRO A 133 7.26 -24.37 18.59
CA PRO A 133 7.86 -23.76 19.78
C PRO A 133 7.10 -22.52 20.27
N ILE A 134 6.52 -21.71 19.36
CA ILE A 134 5.65 -20.59 19.72
C ILE A 134 4.44 -21.09 20.52
N ARG A 135 3.69 -22.07 19.99
CA ARG A 135 2.52 -22.65 20.67
C ARG A 135 2.89 -23.23 22.04
N ALA A 136 4.03 -23.91 22.15
CA ALA A 136 4.49 -24.47 23.42
C ALA A 136 4.76 -23.37 24.48
N GLU A 137 5.45 -22.30 24.10
CA GLU A 137 5.70 -21.18 25.01
C GLU A 137 4.41 -20.41 25.34
N MET A 138 3.51 -20.24 24.37
CA MET A 138 2.19 -19.64 24.62
C MET A 138 1.39 -20.45 25.63
N VAL A 139 1.39 -21.78 25.55
CA VAL A 139 0.71 -22.64 26.54
C VAL A 139 1.36 -22.48 27.92
N GLU A 140 2.69 -22.48 28.01
CA GLU A 140 3.40 -22.27 29.27
C GLU A 140 3.08 -20.90 29.89
N GLN A 141 3.16 -19.83 29.10
CA GLN A 141 2.83 -18.47 29.53
C GLN A 141 1.35 -18.36 29.93
N ASN A 142 0.47 -18.98 29.16
CA ASN A 142 -0.95 -19.03 29.47
C ASN A 142 -1.23 -19.77 30.77
N SER A 143 -0.51 -20.85 31.07
CA SER A 143 -0.62 -21.56 32.35
C SER A 143 -0.14 -20.69 33.52
N LYS A 144 0.99 -19.99 33.37
CA LYS A 144 1.52 -19.08 34.40
C LYS A 144 0.56 -17.93 34.69
N SER A 145 0.14 -17.21 33.66
CA SER A 145 -0.82 -16.10 33.82
C SER A 145 -2.20 -16.58 34.30
N ALA A 146 -2.62 -17.81 33.98
CA ALA A 146 -3.83 -18.39 34.55
C ALA A 146 -3.70 -18.60 36.06
N SER A 147 -2.56 -19.13 36.52
CA SER A 147 -2.27 -19.31 37.95
C SER A 147 -2.22 -17.96 38.68
N GLU A 148 -1.50 -16.97 38.15
CA GLU A 148 -1.41 -15.62 38.73
C GLU A 148 -2.77 -14.92 38.79
N ASN A 149 -3.59 -15.06 37.74
CA ASN A 149 -4.95 -14.52 37.72
C ASN A 149 -5.83 -15.23 38.74
N GLN A 150 -5.72 -16.55 38.89
CA GLN A 150 -6.45 -17.32 39.87
C GLN A 150 -6.06 -16.91 41.30
N GLU A 151 -4.77 -16.76 41.58
CA GLU A 151 -4.27 -16.28 42.87
C GLU A 151 -4.79 -14.86 43.18
N ARG A 152 -4.74 -13.94 42.21
CA ARG A 152 -5.29 -12.60 42.36
C ARG A 152 -6.80 -12.63 42.67
N LEU A 153 -7.56 -13.52 42.03
CA LEU A 153 -8.99 -13.69 42.31
C LEU A 153 -9.23 -14.29 43.70
N ILE A 154 -8.44 -15.27 44.13
CA ILE A 154 -8.53 -15.85 45.48
C ILE A 154 -8.28 -14.77 46.54
N LEU A 155 -7.22 -13.96 46.36
CA LEU A 155 -6.90 -12.87 47.29
C LEU A 155 -7.99 -11.77 47.30
N LYS A 156 -8.49 -11.39 46.12
CA LYS A 156 -9.52 -10.34 45.99
C LYS A 156 -10.87 -10.76 46.58
N TYR A 157 -11.20 -12.05 46.53
CA TYR A 157 -12.46 -12.61 47.03
C TYR A 157 -12.25 -13.51 48.26
N SER A 158 -11.19 -13.26 49.05
CA SER A 158 -10.88 -14.03 50.26
C SER A 158 -12.02 -13.99 51.29
N GLU A 159 -12.79 -12.88 51.29
CA GLU A 159 -14.01 -12.68 52.09
C GLU A 159 -15.00 -13.85 51.95
N ILE A 160 -15.05 -14.52 50.80
CA ILE A 160 -15.89 -15.72 50.62
C ILE A 160 -15.47 -16.83 51.61
N SER A 161 -14.16 -17.13 51.68
CA SER A 161 -13.64 -18.16 52.58
C SER A 161 -13.80 -17.79 54.05
N ASP A 162 -13.70 -16.50 54.38
CA ASP A 162 -13.89 -16.02 55.76
C ASP A 162 -15.36 -16.15 56.19
N LEU A 163 -16.31 -15.74 55.33
CA LEU A 163 -17.74 -15.87 55.57
C LEU A 163 -18.20 -17.35 55.63
N GLU A 164 -17.59 -18.23 54.84
CA GLU A 164 -17.83 -19.67 54.91
C GLU A 164 -17.41 -20.25 56.27
N LYS A 165 -16.20 -19.89 56.76
CA LYS A 165 -15.73 -20.28 58.09
C LYS A 165 -16.59 -19.72 59.20
N ASP A 166 -17.05 -18.48 59.08
CA ASP A 166 -17.92 -17.87 60.09
C ASP A 166 -19.30 -18.53 60.10
N ASN A 167 -19.87 -18.86 58.93
CA ASN A 167 -21.09 -19.66 58.86
C ASN A 167 -20.93 -21.04 59.50
N GLU A 168 -19.79 -21.71 59.32
CA GLU A 168 -19.50 -22.99 59.98
C GLU A 168 -19.50 -22.85 61.51
N LYS A 169 -18.88 -21.79 62.05
CA LYS A 169 -18.92 -21.51 63.49
C LYS A 169 -20.34 -21.23 64.00
N LEU A 170 -21.09 -20.37 63.31
CA LEU A 170 -22.47 -20.04 63.68
C LEU A 170 -23.38 -21.27 63.64
N GLN A 171 -23.17 -22.17 62.66
CA GLN A 171 -23.91 -23.42 62.56
C GLN A 171 -23.57 -24.38 63.71
N ASN A 172 -22.29 -24.50 64.08
CA ASN A 172 -21.85 -25.30 65.22
C ASN A 172 -22.44 -24.77 66.55
N GLU A 173 -22.53 -23.46 66.72
CA GLU A 173 -23.16 -22.84 67.90
C GLU A 173 -24.67 -23.13 67.97
N LEU A 174 -25.35 -23.05 66.82
CA LEU A 174 -26.76 -23.41 66.70
C LEU A 174 -27.00 -24.90 67.02
N ASP A 175 -26.14 -25.78 66.53
CA ASP A 175 -26.22 -27.22 66.78
C ASP A 175 -25.94 -27.57 68.24
N HIS A 176 -25.02 -26.86 68.90
CA HIS A 176 -24.78 -27.01 70.33
C HIS A 176 -26.01 -26.59 71.17
N SER A 177 -26.63 -25.45 70.84
CA SER A 177 -27.88 -25.01 71.50
C SER A 177 -29.02 -26.01 71.29
N ARG A 178 -29.13 -26.57 70.09
CA ARG A 178 -30.08 -27.65 69.77
C ARG A 178 -29.82 -28.91 70.60
N GLN A 179 -28.57 -29.34 70.72
CA GLN A 179 -28.20 -30.51 71.53
C GLN A 179 -28.58 -30.34 73.00
N ASN A 180 -28.35 -29.15 73.57
CA ASN A 180 -28.75 -28.82 74.95
C ASN A 180 -30.27 -28.92 75.14
N MET A 181 -31.05 -28.42 74.18
CA MET A 181 -32.51 -28.53 74.18
C MET A 181 -32.96 -29.99 74.04
N ASP A 182 -32.39 -30.76 73.12
CA ASP A 182 -32.71 -32.18 72.90
C ASP A 182 -32.35 -33.04 74.12
N GLU A 183 -31.27 -32.71 74.85
CA GLU A 183 -30.91 -33.35 76.11
C GLU A 183 -31.91 -33.02 77.23
N ALA A 184 -32.29 -31.75 77.38
CA ALA A 184 -33.30 -31.34 78.35
C ALA A 184 -34.66 -32.02 78.08
N TYR A 185 -35.05 -32.15 76.80
CA TYR A 185 -36.26 -32.87 76.40
C TYR A 185 -36.20 -34.36 76.73
N ARG A 186 -35.09 -35.04 76.41
CA ARG A 186 -34.88 -36.45 76.77
C ARG A 186 -34.95 -36.67 78.28
N ALA A 187 -34.41 -35.74 79.08
CA ALA A 187 -34.48 -35.82 80.54
C ALA A 187 -35.90 -35.68 81.09
N VAL A 188 -36.78 -34.90 80.43
CA VAL A 188 -38.21 -34.76 80.75
C VAL A 188 -38.97 -36.05 80.43
N ILE A 189 -38.80 -36.59 79.22
CA ILE A 189 -39.48 -37.82 78.80
C ILE A 189 -39.06 -38.99 79.68
N GLY A 190 -37.76 -39.15 79.95
CA GLY A 190 -37.26 -40.22 80.80
C GLY A 190 -37.73 -40.12 82.26
N GLU A 191 -38.00 -38.91 82.77
CA GLU A 191 -38.63 -38.75 84.09
C GLU A 191 -40.10 -39.20 84.06
N ALA A 192 -40.86 -38.81 83.03
CA ALA A 192 -42.28 -39.16 82.89
C ALA A 192 -42.51 -40.66 82.72
N GLU A 193 -41.63 -41.33 81.98
CA GLU A 193 -41.64 -42.78 81.74
C GLU A 193 -41.02 -43.59 82.89
N GLY A 194 -40.41 -42.93 83.88
CA GLY A 194 -39.72 -43.60 84.99
C GLY A 194 -38.42 -44.32 84.59
N THR A 195 -37.85 -44.00 83.43
CA THR A 195 -36.60 -44.59 82.92
C THR A 195 -35.35 -43.82 83.35
N SER A 196 -35.51 -42.58 83.83
CA SER A 196 -34.43 -41.70 84.28
C SER A 196 -34.81 -40.93 85.57
N GLY A 197 -33.82 -40.38 86.29
CA GLY A 197 -34.03 -39.58 87.50
C GLY A 197 -34.65 -40.35 88.67
N THR A 198 -35.89 -40.01 89.06
CA THR A 198 -36.55 -40.61 90.25
C THR A 198 -37.01 -42.06 90.04
N LYS A 199 -37.05 -42.53 88.79
CA LYS A 199 -37.53 -43.87 88.38
C LYS A 199 -38.98 -44.18 88.79
N LYS A 200 -39.79 -43.14 88.97
CA LYS A 200 -41.23 -43.25 89.27
C LYS A 200 -42.01 -42.82 88.04
N LEU A 201 -43.03 -43.60 87.67
CA LEU A 201 -43.91 -43.28 86.55
C LEU A 201 -44.78 -42.06 86.89
N GLY A 202 -44.85 -41.08 86.00
CA GLY A 202 -45.78 -39.94 86.10
C GLY A 202 -45.11 -38.56 86.22
N ARG A 203 -45.95 -37.52 86.37
CA ARG A 203 -45.54 -36.11 86.41
C ARG A 203 -45.58 -35.60 87.85
N GLY A 204 -44.41 -35.52 88.50
CA GLY A 204 -44.26 -34.99 89.86
C GLY A 204 -43.38 -33.73 89.94
N PRO A 205 -43.02 -33.24 91.14
CA PRO A 205 -42.27 -31.98 91.30
C PRO A 205 -40.90 -31.94 90.60
N VAL A 206 -40.25 -33.08 90.41
CA VAL A 206 -38.98 -33.20 89.66
C VAL A 206 -39.22 -33.07 88.15
N TYR A 207 -40.34 -33.63 87.66
CA TYR A 207 -40.77 -33.45 86.27
C TYR A 207 -41.04 -31.96 85.99
N ASP A 208 -41.72 -31.24 86.88
CA ASP A 208 -42.02 -29.82 86.69
C ASP A 208 -40.75 -28.97 86.61
N LYS A 209 -39.73 -29.26 87.45
CA LYS A 209 -38.42 -28.59 87.36
C LYS A 209 -37.69 -28.88 86.05
N LYS A 210 -37.70 -30.14 85.59
CA LYS A 210 -37.08 -30.53 84.31
C LYS A 210 -37.84 -29.92 83.12
N TRP A 211 -39.17 -29.83 83.22
CA TRP A 211 -40.02 -29.16 82.23
C TRP A 211 -39.69 -27.68 82.14
N GLN A 212 -39.54 -26.99 83.28
CA GLN A 212 -39.12 -25.59 83.31
C GLN A 212 -37.73 -25.38 82.67
N LYS A 213 -36.77 -26.28 82.94
CA LYS A 213 -35.44 -26.25 82.28
C LYS A 213 -35.55 -26.45 80.76
N TYR A 214 -36.37 -27.39 80.30
CA TYR A 214 -36.62 -27.58 78.88
C TYR A 214 -37.24 -26.34 78.23
N GLN A 215 -38.25 -25.72 78.87
CA GLN A 215 -38.88 -24.48 78.38
C GLN A 215 -37.87 -23.32 78.27
N GLN A 216 -36.96 -23.21 79.24
CA GLN A 216 -35.87 -22.23 79.19
C GLN A 216 -34.92 -22.51 78.02
N SER A 217 -34.45 -23.76 77.85
CA SER A 217 -33.58 -24.13 76.73
C SER A 217 -34.27 -24.03 75.36
N LEU A 218 -35.59 -24.23 75.29
CA LEU A 218 -36.37 -24.03 74.07
C LEU A 218 -36.42 -22.54 73.69
N THR A 219 -36.70 -21.66 74.66
CA THR A 219 -36.73 -20.21 74.45
C THR A 219 -35.35 -19.68 74.02
N GLU A 220 -34.29 -20.19 74.64
CA GLU A 220 -32.91 -19.88 74.29
C GLU A 220 -32.57 -20.37 72.87
N TYR A 221 -32.93 -21.61 72.52
CA TYR A 221 -32.75 -22.14 71.17
C TYR A 221 -33.51 -21.33 70.11
N GLU A 222 -34.76 -20.95 70.35
CA GLU A 222 -35.57 -20.16 69.41
C GLU A 222 -34.97 -18.77 69.17
N SER A 223 -34.53 -18.10 70.24
CA SER A 223 -33.82 -16.81 70.17
C SER A 223 -32.51 -16.92 69.40
N THR A 224 -31.68 -17.91 69.73
CA THR A 224 -30.40 -18.18 69.04
C THR A 224 -30.63 -18.53 67.57
N LYS A 225 -31.63 -19.35 67.26
CA LYS A 225 -32.02 -19.71 65.89
C LYS A 225 -32.43 -18.49 65.08
N GLN A 226 -33.19 -17.57 65.65
CA GLN A 226 -33.62 -16.35 64.95
C GLN A 226 -32.42 -15.42 64.68
N ASN A 227 -31.57 -15.19 65.70
CA ASN A 227 -30.43 -14.29 65.59
C ASN A 227 -29.34 -14.83 64.66
N LEU A 228 -28.87 -16.06 64.89
CA LEU A 228 -27.84 -16.70 64.06
C LEU A 228 -28.37 -17.02 62.66
N GLY A 229 -29.64 -17.44 62.54
CA GLY A 229 -30.27 -17.71 61.24
C GLY A 229 -30.32 -16.47 60.33
N THR A 230 -30.49 -15.27 60.91
CA THR A 230 -30.43 -14.01 60.15
C THR A 230 -29.00 -13.75 59.65
N GLN A 231 -27.99 -13.88 60.50
CA GLN A 231 -26.59 -13.68 60.13
C GLN A 231 -26.12 -14.70 59.06
N ILE A 232 -26.47 -15.98 59.22
CA ILE A 232 -26.15 -17.03 58.24
C ILE A 232 -26.78 -16.69 56.88
N LYS A 233 -28.03 -16.22 56.86
CA LYS A 233 -28.72 -15.83 55.63
C LYS A 233 -28.06 -14.61 54.95
N GLU A 234 -27.63 -13.62 55.72
CA GLU A 234 -26.91 -12.46 55.22
C GLU A 234 -25.55 -12.86 54.63
N ASN A 235 -24.78 -13.68 55.34
CA ASN A 235 -23.51 -14.22 54.88
C ASN A 235 -23.67 -15.03 53.59
N LEU A 236 -24.69 -15.90 53.50
CA LEU A 236 -24.99 -16.68 52.30
C LEU A 236 -25.34 -15.79 51.10
N ASN A 237 -26.12 -14.73 51.31
CA ASN A 237 -26.42 -13.75 50.26
C ASN A 237 -25.16 -12.98 49.81
N ARG A 238 -24.29 -12.64 50.75
CA ARG A 238 -23.01 -11.99 50.47
C ARG A 238 -22.06 -12.90 49.69
N ILE A 239 -21.89 -14.15 50.12
CA ILE A 239 -21.13 -15.19 49.42
C ILE A 239 -21.65 -15.35 48.00
N LYS A 240 -22.97 -15.46 47.82
CA LYS A 240 -23.59 -15.58 46.49
C LYS A 240 -23.25 -14.39 45.59
N THR A 241 -23.32 -13.17 46.12
CA THR A 241 -23.01 -11.94 45.37
C THR A 241 -21.53 -11.88 44.98
N LEU A 242 -20.63 -12.21 45.91
CA LEU A 242 -19.19 -12.21 45.66
C LEU A 242 -18.80 -13.31 44.66
N THR A 243 -19.39 -14.50 44.78
CA THR A 243 -19.18 -15.61 43.85
C THR A 243 -19.60 -15.23 42.43
N GLN A 244 -20.79 -14.61 42.29
CA GLN A 244 -21.24 -14.11 40.99
C GLN A 244 -20.28 -13.08 40.38
N LYS A 245 -19.73 -12.16 41.20
CA LYS A 245 -18.74 -11.17 40.73
C LYS A 245 -17.43 -11.83 40.31
N ARG A 246 -16.93 -12.78 41.11
CA ARG A 246 -15.72 -13.56 40.80
C ARG A 246 -15.88 -14.32 39.49
N ASP A 247 -16.99 -15.02 39.32
CA ASP A 247 -17.25 -15.84 38.13
C ASP A 247 -17.40 -14.98 36.87
N LEU A 248 -18.03 -13.80 36.97
CA LEU A 248 -18.09 -12.82 35.88
C LEU A 248 -16.70 -12.27 35.51
N GLU A 249 -15.85 -11.97 36.51
CA GLU A 249 -14.49 -11.49 36.27
C GLU A 249 -13.61 -12.57 35.65
N LEU A 250 -13.74 -13.82 36.11
CA LEU A 250 -13.07 -14.98 35.52
C LEU A 250 -13.53 -15.19 34.07
N ALA A 251 -14.83 -15.08 33.79
CA ALA A 251 -15.35 -15.18 32.43
C ALA A 251 -14.78 -14.07 31.51
N LYS A 252 -14.63 -12.84 32.01
CA LYS A 252 -13.99 -11.74 31.27
C LYS A 252 -12.53 -12.05 30.93
N ILE A 253 -11.75 -12.49 31.92
CA ILE A 253 -10.33 -12.86 31.73
C ILE A 253 -10.20 -13.99 30.68
N VAL A 254 -11.05 -15.01 30.75
CA VAL A 254 -11.04 -16.12 29.79
C VAL A 254 -11.44 -15.64 28.38
N ALA A 255 -12.46 -14.79 28.27
CA ALA A 255 -12.94 -14.27 26.99
C ALA A 255 -11.93 -13.32 26.31
N GLU A 256 -11.25 -12.45 27.07
CA GLU A 256 -10.18 -11.59 26.57
C GLU A 256 -9.00 -12.41 26.05
N LYS A 257 -8.63 -13.47 26.78
CA LYS A 257 -7.53 -14.36 26.40
C LYS A 257 -7.83 -15.19 25.14
N ALA A 258 -9.07 -15.64 24.95
CA ALA A 258 -9.47 -16.36 23.75
C ALA A 258 -9.42 -15.50 22.47
N LYS A 259 -9.54 -14.17 22.60
CA LYS A 259 -9.39 -13.22 21.49
C LYS A 259 -7.94 -12.87 21.17
N ALA A 260 -7.00 -13.18 22.07
CA ALA A 260 -5.61 -12.77 21.97
C ALA A 260 -4.71 -13.81 21.27
N ASP A 261 -5.25 -14.81 20.57
CA ASP A 261 -4.45 -15.78 19.80
C ASP A 261 -4.10 -15.22 18.40
N ASP A 262 -3.64 -13.97 18.36
CA ASP A 262 -3.37 -13.20 17.14
C ASP A 262 -1.89 -13.27 16.71
N ILE A 263 -1.59 -12.89 15.47
CA ILE A 263 -0.24 -12.78 14.90
C ILE A 263 0.66 -11.94 15.79
N MET A 264 0.14 -10.85 16.38
CA MET A 264 0.90 -10.00 17.28
C MET A 264 1.42 -10.79 18.50
N THR A 265 0.57 -11.63 19.09
CA THR A 265 0.95 -12.49 20.22
C THR A 265 1.95 -13.55 19.80
N GLN A 266 1.84 -14.09 18.58
CA GLN A 266 2.83 -15.02 18.03
C GLN A 266 4.19 -14.33 17.82
N LEU A 267 4.21 -13.09 17.32
CA LEU A 267 5.42 -12.28 17.14
C LEU A 267 6.08 -11.93 18.48
N GLU A 268 5.30 -11.47 19.46
CA GLU A 268 5.81 -11.20 20.81
C GLU A 268 6.38 -12.45 21.48
N THR A 269 5.69 -13.59 21.31
CA THR A 269 6.16 -14.86 21.86
C THR A 269 7.46 -15.29 21.18
N LEU A 270 7.58 -15.13 19.87
CA LEU A 270 8.79 -15.44 19.13
C LEU A 270 9.97 -14.55 19.57
N ASP A 271 9.75 -13.25 19.76
CA ASP A 271 10.77 -12.32 20.28
C ASP A 271 11.22 -12.72 21.70
N LYS A 272 10.27 -13.07 22.58
CA LYS A 272 10.57 -13.59 23.92
C LYS A 272 11.37 -14.90 23.86
N LEU A 273 11.01 -15.82 22.97
CA LEU A 273 11.74 -17.06 22.75
C LEU A 273 13.18 -16.79 22.28
N GLY A 274 13.36 -15.82 21.38
CA GLY A 274 14.69 -15.37 20.93
C GLY A 274 15.54 -14.82 22.09
N LYS A 275 14.95 -14.01 22.97
CA LYS A 275 15.62 -13.48 24.17
C LYS A 275 15.93 -14.57 25.21
N LYS A 276 15.04 -15.55 25.37
CA LYS A 276 15.19 -16.67 26.33
C LYS A 276 16.22 -17.70 25.87
N LYS A 277 16.25 -18.05 24.58
CA LYS A 277 17.19 -19.04 24.02
C LYS A 277 17.85 -18.49 22.76
N ARG A 278 19.18 -18.34 22.83
CA ARG A 278 20.02 -17.82 21.74
C ARG A 278 19.86 -18.58 20.42
N ILE A 279 19.50 -19.87 20.47
CA ILE A 279 19.27 -20.69 19.28
C ILE A 279 18.09 -20.20 18.43
N TYR A 280 17.00 -19.74 19.06
CA TYR A 280 15.85 -19.21 18.33
C TYR A 280 16.19 -17.86 17.70
N TRP A 281 16.94 -17.02 18.40
CA TRP A 281 17.44 -15.75 17.85
C TRP A 281 18.34 -15.96 16.62
N TRP A 282 19.34 -16.85 16.71
CA TRP A 282 20.19 -17.17 15.56
C TRP A 282 19.42 -17.81 14.41
N SER A 283 18.42 -18.65 14.71
CA SER A 283 17.61 -19.29 13.68
C SER A 283 16.70 -18.29 12.97
N SER A 284 16.07 -17.38 13.73
CA SER A 284 15.29 -16.23 13.22
C SER A 284 16.12 -15.35 12.28
N LEU A 285 17.33 -14.97 12.72
CA LEU A 285 18.27 -14.20 11.91
C LEU A 285 18.70 -14.96 10.65
N SER A 286 19.00 -16.26 10.78
CA SER A 286 19.43 -17.11 9.66
C SER A 286 18.34 -17.25 8.59
N ILE A 287 17.09 -17.44 9.00
CA ILE A 287 15.95 -17.53 8.07
C ILE A 287 15.81 -16.20 7.32
N THR A 288 15.80 -15.08 8.04
CA THR A 288 15.72 -13.74 7.43
C THR A 288 16.88 -13.51 6.44
N PHE A 289 18.09 -13.91 6.82
CA PHE A 289 19.27 -13.78 5.97
C PHE A 289 19.18 -14.64 4.70
N ILE A 290 18.66 -15.87 4.79
CA ILE A 290 18.42 -16.73 3.62
C ILE A 290 17.41 -16.07 2.68
N PHE A 291 16.32 -15.50 3.17
CA PHE A 291 15.36 -14.77 2.33
C PHE A 291 16.02 -13.59 1.63
N VAL A 292 16.79 -12.78 2.36
CA VAL A 292 17.56 -11.67 1.78
C VAL A 292 18.53 -12.17 0.71
N LEU A 293 19.25 -13.27 0.95
CA LEU A 293 20.18 -13.84 -0.04
C LEU A 293 19.47 -14.30 -1.30
N ILE A 294 18.32 -14.96 -1.16
CA ILE A 294 17.52 -15.43 -2.30
C ILE A 294 17.00 -14.23 -3.11
N ASP A 295 16.50 -13.21 -2.42
CA ASP A 295 15.89 -12.03 -3.04
C ASP A 295 16.91 -11.11 -3.73
N VAL A 296 18.10 -10.97 -3.15
CA VAL A 296 19.20 -10.17 -3.73
C VAL A 296 20.01 -10.98 -4.76
N SER A 297 19.81 -12.31 -4.84
CA SER A 297 20.50 -13.21 -5.77
C SER A 297 20.42 -12.77 -7.24
N PRO A 298 19.26 -12.38 -7.81
CA PRO A 298 19.16 -11.96 -9.20
C PRO A 298 20.02 -10.72 -9.50
N ILE A 299 20.12 -9.79 -8.54
CA ILE A 299 20.92 -8.57 -8.64
C ILE A 299 22.40 -8.94 -8.60
N ILE A 300 22.82 -9.74 -7.61
CA ILE A 300 24.20 -10.22 -7.47
C ILE A 300 24.62 -10.99 -8.73
N ALA A 301 23.76 -11.85 -9.26
CA ALA A 301 24.03 -12.59 -10.49
C ALA A 301 24.33 -11.61 -11.64
N LYS A 302 23.48 -10.61 -11.88
CA LYS A 302 23.72 -9.59 -12.91
C LYS A 302 25.02 -8.80 -12.69
N LEU A 303 25.39 -8.53 -11.44
CA LEU A 303 26.63 -7.79 -11.12
C LEU A 303 27.89 -8.65 -11.33
N LEU A 304 27.88 -9.91 -10.91
CA LEU A 304 29.04 -10.79 -10.98
C LEU A 304 29.29 -11.31 -12.40
N LEU A 305 28.23 -11.56 -13.17
CA LEU A 305 28.35 -12.13 -14.52
C LEU A 305 28.92 -11.08 -15.48
N LYS A 306 29.98 -11.44 -16.22
CA LYS A 306 30.56 -10.57 -17.27
C LYS A 306 29.51 -10.21 -18.33
N ARG A 307 29.72 -9.08 -19.03
CA ARG A 307 28.91 -8.69 -20.20
C ARG A 307 28.91 -9.86 -21.19
N GLY A 308 27.71 -10.35 -21.51
CA GLY A 308 27.49 -11.50 -22.39
C GLY A 308 27.24 -11.10 -23.84
N LEU A 309 27.11 -12.09 -24.72
CA LEU A 309 26.75 -11.87 -26.12
C LEU A 309 25.37 -11.21 -26.23
N TYR A 310 24.45 -11.57 -25.33
CA TYR A 310 23.13 -10.96 -25.23
C TYR A 310 23.21 -9.45 -24.99
N ASP A 311 24.05 -9.00 -24.05
CA ASP A 311 24.16 -7.58 -23.70
C ASP A 311 24.67 -6.75 -24.89
N HIS A 312 25.64 -7.30 -25.64
CA HIS A 312 26.17 -6.65 -26.84
C HIS A 312 25.15 -6.59 -27.99
N LEU A 313 24.42 -7.67 -28.26
CA LEU A 313 23.41 -7.68 -29.32
C LEU A 313 22.23 -6.76 -28.97
N LEU A 314 21.86 -6.68 -27.68
CA LEU A 314 20.82 -5.77 -27.23
C LEU A 314 21.25 -4.31 -27.41
N ASP A 315 22.48 -3.95 -27.00
CA ASP A 315 23.02 -2.60 -27.20
C ASP A 315 23.05 -2.20 -28.69
N GLU A 316 23.44 -3.12 -29.58
CA GLU A 316 23.44 -2.86 -31.03
C GLU A 316 22.02 -2.71 -31.61
N GLU A 317 21.06 -3.53 -31.20
CA GLU A 317 19.66 -3.37 -31.63
C GLU A 317 19.05 -2.06 -31.13
N GLU A 318 19.32 -1.66 -29.88
CA GLU A 318 18.87 -0.38 -29.32
C GLU A 318 19.47 0.79 -30.10
N LYS A 319 20.76 0.75 -30.45
CA LYS A 319 21.40 1.78 -31.29
C LYS A 319 20.80 1.84 -32.69
N ILE A 320 20.53 0.69 -33.32
CA ILE A 320 19.90 0.64 -34.64
C ILE A 320 18.51 1.28 -34.56
N GLN A 321 17.69 0.91 -33.58
CA GLN A 321 16.36 1.49 -33.39
C GLN A 321 16.40 2.99 -33.12
N LEU A 322 17.31 3.44 -32.25
CA LEU A 322 17.51 4.87 -31.98
C LEU A 322 17.89 5.64 -33.24
N ASN A 323 18.85 5.13 -34.02
CA ASN A 323 19.29 5.76 -35.26
C ASN A 323 18.19 5.82 -36.32
N LEU A 324 17.36 4.77 -36.41
CA LEU A 324 16.20 4.75 -37.30
C LEU A 324 15.17 5.82 -36.88
N SER A 325 14.85 5.90 -35.58
CA SER A 325 13.95 6.90 -35.03
C SER A 325 14.47 8.33 -35.26
N LEU A 326 15.75 8.58 -34.99
CA LEU A 326 16.39 9.87 -35.26
C LEU A 326 16.39 10.20 -36.76
N ARG A 327 16.61 9.21 -37.63
CA ARG A 327 16.53 9.40 -39.08
C ARG A 327 15.11 9.76 -39.52
N SER A 328 14.07 9.11 -38.99
CA SER A 328 12.68 9.47 -39.31
C SER A 328 12.32 10.87 -38.86
N LEU A 329 12.83 11.32 -37.69
CA LEU A 329 12.62 12.68 -37.21
C LEU A 329 13.31 13.71 -38.11
N ARG A 330 14.58 13.47 -38.49
CA ARG A 330 15.32 14.33 -39.42
C ARG A 330 14.66 14.42 -40.80
N LEU A 331 14.15 13.29 -41.32
CA LEU A 331 13.42 13.28 -42.59
C LEU A 331 12.14 14.11 -42.48
N SER A 332 11.37 13.93 -41.41
CA SER A 332 10.17 14.73 -41.13
C SER A 332 10.48 16.23 -41.09
N GLU A 333 11.50 16.63 -40.34
CA GLU A 333 12.00 18.01 -40.28
C GLU A 333 12.37 18.56 -41.66
N SER A 334 13.11 17.78 -42.46
CA SER A 334 13.48 18.20 -43.82
C SER A 334 12.27 18.37 -44.73
N HIS A 335 11.23 17.53 -44.58
CA HIS A 335 9.99 17.66 -45.35
C HIS A 335 9.20 18.91 -44.95
N TYR A 336 9.14 19.26 -43.66
CA TYR A 336 8.50 20.50 -43.19
C TYR A 336 9.22 21.74 -43.74
N LEU A 337 10.55 21.78 -43.65
CA LEU A 337 11.34 22.90 -44.19
C LEU A 337 11.15 23.06 -45.71
N GLN A 338 11.13 21.94 -46.44
CA GLN A 338 10.90 21.97 -47.88
C GLN A 338 9.50 22.49 -48.24
N GLN A 339 8.47 22.16 -47.44
CA GLN A 339 7.12 22.70 -47.65
C GLN A 339 7.06 24.21 -47.44
N ILE A 340 7.73 24.73 -46.39
CA ILE A 340 7.84 26.17 -46.15
C ILE A 340 8.52 26.84 -47.34
N GLU A 341 9.63 26.29 -47.84
CA GLU A 341 10.35 26.84 -48.99
C GLU A 341 9.49 26.84 -50.27
N ILE A 342 8.72 25.78 -50.51
CA ILE A 342 7.78 25.71 -51.65
C ILE A 342 6.68 26.77 -51.48
N GLN A 343 6.16 26.96 -50.26
CA GLN A 343 5.13 27.95 -49.99
C GLN A 343 5.66 29.38 -50.14
N GLU A 344 6.86 29.66 -49.67
CA GLU A 344 7.54 30.95 -49.87
C GLU A 344 7.77 31.23 -51.36
N LYS A 345 8.25 30.24 -52.12
CA LYS A 345 8.42 30.38 -53.58
C LYS A 345 7.09 30.62 -54.29
N ALA A 346 6.04 29.89 -53.91
CA ALA A 346 4.70 30.08 -54.46
C ALA A 346 4.16 31.49 -54.13
N GLN A 347 4.38 31.99 -52.91
CA GLN A 347 4.01 33.35 -52.51
C GLN A 347 4.81 34.40 -53.30
N GLN A 348 6.12 34.25 -53.42
CA GLN A 348 6.95 35.18 -54.21
C GLN A 348 6.51 35.22 -55.67
N GLN A 349 6.18 34.05 -56.24
CA GLN A 349 5.68 33.97 -57.62
C GLN A 349 4.29 34.59 -57.76
N ALA A 350 3.39 34.38 -56.78
CA ALA A 350 2.08 35.03 -56.75
C ALA A 350 2.19 36.56 -56.63
N ILE A 351 3.10 37.05 -55.78
CA ILE A 351 3.41 38.48 -55.63
C ILE A 351 3.96 39.04 -56.95
N SER A 352 4.91 38.36 -57.59
CA SER A 352 5.48 38.76 -58.89
C SER A 352 4.41 38.82 -59.99
N ASN A 353 3.54 37.82 -60.08
CA ASN A 353 2.44 37.80 -61.03
C ASN A 353 1.40 38.90 -60.76
N ALA A 354 1.13 39.22 -59.48
CA ALA A 354 0.25 40.33 -59.11
C ALA A 354 0.83 41.69 -59.54
N PHE A 355 2.15 41.89 -59.40
CA PHE A 355 2.85 43.08 -59.91
C PHE A 355 2.78 43.23 -61.44
N GLN A 356 2.72 42.11 -62.17
CA GLN A 356 2.59 42.11 -63.63
C GLN A 356 1.14 42.21 -64.12
N SER A 357 0.16 42.23 -63.21
CA SER A 357 -1.26 42.28 -63.59
C SER A 357 -1.67 43.63 -64.21
N GLU A 358 -2.57 43.58 -65.19
CA GLU A 358 -3.07 44.76 -65.89
C GLU A 358 -3.81 45.74 -64.95
N ASN A 359 -4.40 45.23 -63.87
CA ASN A 359 -5.04 46.05 -62.84
C ASN A 359 -4.04 46.82 -61.98
N TYR A 360 -2.87 46.23 -61.68
CA TYR A 360 -1.79 46.92 -60.96
C TYR A 360 -1.21 48.06 -61.81
N GLN A 361 -0.96 47.81 -63.10
CA GLN A 361 -0.53 48.84 -64.06
C GLN A 361 -1.53 50.01 -64.16
N LYS A 362 -2.84 49.71 -64.18
CA LYS A 362 -3.91 50.73 -64.17
C LYS A 362 -3.93 51.57 -62.89
N ALA A 363 -3.79 50.94 -61.72
CA ALA A 363 -3.74 51.64 -60.44
C ALA A 363 -2.52 52.57 -60.30
N VAL A 364 -1.34 52.12 -60.78
CA VAL A 364 -0.13 52.95 -60.85
C VAL A 364 -0.33 54.15 -61.78
N ASP A 365 -0.95 53.93 -62.95
CA ASP A 365 -1.24 55.01 -63.89
C ASP A 365 -2.26 56.03 -63.32
N GLU A 366 -3.28 55.60 -62.57
CA GLU A 366 -4.23 56.49 -61.88
C GLU A 366 -3.56 57.32 -60.78
N LEU A 367 -2.74 56.70 -59.94
CA LEU A 367 -1.97 57.40 -58.89
C LEU A 367 -1.02 58.43 -59.48
N SER A 368 -0.35 58.10 -60.59
CA SER A 368 0.53 59.05 -61.29
C SER A 368 -0.24 60.28 -61.77
N LYS A 369 -1.47 60.10 -62.28
CA LYS A 369 -2.34 61.20 -62.73
C LYS A 369 -2.74 62.11 -61.56
N VAL A 370 -3.13 61.54 -60.42
CA VAL A 370 -3.49 62.31 -59.22
C VAL A 370 -2.31 63.15 -58.72
N TYR A 371 -1.12 62.55 -58.62
CA TYR A 371 0.09 63.27 -58.22
C TYR A 371 0.48 64.37 -59.20
N THR A 372 0.44 64.11 -60.52
CA THR A 372 0.68 65.17 -61.52
C THR A 372 -0.32 66.31 -61.42
N ASN A 373 -1.59 66.02 -61.10
CA ASN A 373 -2.63 67.04 -60.97
C ASN A 373 -2.52 67.85 -59.66
N GLN A 374 -2.10 67.23 -58.56
CA GLN A 374 -1.78 67.96 -57.33
C GLN A 374 -0.57 68.87 -57.56
N LEU A 375 0.50 68.34 -58.12
CA LEU A 375 1.71 69.11 -58.42
C LEU A 375 1.44 70.23 -59.42
N SER A 376 0.61 69.99 -60.45
CA SER A 376 0.23 71.03 -61.41
C SER A 376 -0.61 72.15 -60.78
N ARG A 377 -1.46 71.83 -59.79
CA ARG A 377 -2.20 72.83 -59.01
C ARG A 377 -1.28 73.64 -58.10
N GLU A 378 -0.29 73.00 -57.48
CA GLU A 378 0.74 73.66 -56.67
C GLU A 378 1.62 74.60 -57.52
N ILE A 379 1.98 74.17 -58.73
CA ILE A 379 2.78 74.94 -59.69
C ILE A 379 1.96 76.07 -60.33
N SER A 380 0.66 75.86 -60.58
CA SER A 380 -0.24 76.92 -61.04
C SER A 380 -0.40 78.05 -60.00
N ARG A 381 -0.21 77.74 -58.71
CA ARG A 381 -0.10 78.73 -57.64
C ARG A 381 1.23 79.50 -57.65
N LEU A 382 2.29 78.94 -58.25
CA LEU A 382 3.66 79.48 -58.26
C LEU A 382 4.10 80.09 -59.59
N GLY A 383 3.24 80.11 -60.61
CA GLY A 383 3.33 81.03 -61.75
C GLY A 383 4.64 81.01 -62.56
N GLN A 384 5.03 79.87 -63.14
CA GLN A 384 5.99 79.82 -64.26
C GLN A 384 5.76 78.59 -65.18
N GLU A 385 6.18 78.72 -66.44
CA GLU A 385 5.92 77.79 -67.57
C GLU A 385 6.28 76.33 -67.26
N PHE A 386 5.28 75.44 -67.40
CA PHE A 386 5.37 74.02 -67.08
C PHE A 386 5.19 73.16 -68.34
N ASN A 387 6.10 72.23 -68.62
CA ASN A 387 5.94 71.21 -69.67
C ASN A 387 5.53 69.85 -69.05
N PRO A 388 4.25 69.43 -69.19
CA PRO A 388 3.71 68.28 -68.46
C PRO A 388 4.31 66.92 -68.86
N ALA A 389 4.78 66.78 -70.10
CA ALA A 389 5.20 65.49 -70.65
C ALA A 389 6.50 64.97 -70.02
N VAL A 390 7.47 65.85 -69.80
CA VAL A 390 8.77 65.51 -69.21
C VAL A 390 8.63 65.16 -67.73
N TYR A 391 7.77 65.90 -67.00
CA TYR A 391 7.51 65.63 -65.58
C TYR A 391 6.72 64.36 -65.35
N LYS A 392 5.74 64.04 -66.21
CA LYS A 392 5.02 62.76 -66.16
C LYS A 392 5.98 61.59 -66.30
N GLN A 393 6.98 61.71 -67.17
CA GLN A 393 8.00 60.68 -67.37
C GLN A 393 8.94 60.58 -66.16
N LYS A 394 9.38 61.71 -65.60
CA LYS A 394 10.22 61.75 -64.40
C LYS A 394 9.51 61.22 -63.15
N ILE A 395 8.23 61.56 -62.94
CA ILE A 395 7.40 61.01 -61.86
C ILE A 395 7.18 59.51 -62.07
N LYS A 396 6.94 59.06 -63.30
CA LYS A 396 6.84 57.62 -63.61
C LYS A 396 8.15 56.88 -63.27
N GLN A 397 9.28 57.50 -63.53
CA GLN A 397 10.61 56.97 -63.24
C GLN A 397 10.96 57.03 -61.74
N GLU A 398 10.58 58.10 -61.03
CA GLU A 398 10.75 58.27 -59.59
C GLU A 398 9.81 57.33 -58.82
N MET A 399 8.58 57.14 -59.31
CA MET A 399 7.64 56.13 -58.80
C MET A 399 8.15 54.73 -59.07
N GLN A 400 8.72 54.43 -60.25
CA GLN A 400 9.39 53.15 -60.49
C GLN A 400 10.58 52.96 -59.55
N ASN A 401 11.44 53.96 -59.36
CA ASN A 401 12.57 53.91 -58.43
C ASN A 401 12.13 53.79 -56.95
N GLN A 402 11.03 54.44 -56.56
CA GLN A 402 10.46 54.31 -55.22
C GLN A 402 9.70 52.99 -55.05
N MET A 403 9.15 52.41 -56.11
CA MET A 403 8.55 51.06 -56.09
C MET A 403 9.63 49.98 -56.05
N GLU A 404 10.78 50.20 -56.69
CA GLU A 404 11.95 49.33 -56.63
C GLU A 404 12.70 49.46 -55.28
N LYS A 405 12.69 50.66 -54.65
CA LYS A 405 13.30 50.94 -53.34
C LYS A 405 12.37 50.81 -52.12
N ARG A 406 11.05 50.69 -52.30
CA ARG A 406 10.14 50.32 -51.21
C ARG A 406 10.13 48.81 -51.09
N THR A 407 11.02 48.30 -50.23
CA THR A 407 10.65 47.19 -49.37
C THR A 407 9.24 47.43 -48.85
N ILE A 408 8.43 46.39 -48.88
CA ILE A 408 7.04 46.35 -48.44
C ILE A 408 7.04 46.43 -46.90
N PRO A 409 6.98 47.62 -46.29
CA PRO A 409 6.03 47.83 -45.20
C PRO A 409 5.59 49.31 -45.11
N SER A 410 4.64 49.74 -45.94
CA SER A 410 3.90 50.98 -45.63
C SER A 410 2.47 51.01 -46.15
N ILE A 411 2.09 50.10 -47.04
CA ILE A 411 0.68 49.84 -47.38
C ILE A 411 0.25 48.51 -46.74
N VAL A 412 1.15 47.53 -46.67
CA VAL A 412 0.99 46.35 -45.81
C VAL A 412 0.99 46.74 -44.34
N GLU A 413 1.70 47.76 -43.87
CA GLU A 413 1.65 48.14 -42.43
C GLU A 413 0.34 48.87 -42.02
N GLU A 414 -0.36 49.50 -42.96
CA GLU A 414 -1.66 50.14 -42.69
C GLU A 414 -2.82 49.15 -42.86
N GLU A 415 -2.68 48.18 -43.78
CA GLU A 415 -3.64 47.09 -43.98
C GLU A 415 -3.40 45.88 -43.05
N VAL A 416 -2.18 45.71 -42.50
CA VAL A 416 -1.82 44.86 -41.33
C VAL A 416 -2.14 45.57 -40.02
N ARG A 417 -2.24 46.91 -39.98
CA ARG A 417 -2.92 47.57 -38.85
C ARG A 417 -4.43 47.34 -38.88
N HIS A 418 -5.05 47.22 -40.05
CA HIS A 418 -6.45 46.77 -40.12
C HIS A 418 -6.60 45.23 -39.99
N HIS A 419 -5.57 44.46 -40.37
CA HIS A 419 -5.44 43.02 -40.15
C HIS A 419 -4.48 42.70 -38.99
N GLN A 420 -4.55 43.47 -37.91
CA GLN A 420 -4.11 43.06 -36.56
C GLN A 420 -5.02 41.90 -36.06
N LYS A 421 -4.94 40.77 -36.76
CA LYS A 421 -5.35 39.46 -36.28
C LYS A 421 -4.27 38.41 -36.55
N VAL A 422 -3.04 38.83 -36.85
CA VAL A 422 -1.86 38.10 -36.37
C VAL A 422 -1.67 38.43 -34.89
N ASN A 423 -2.60 37.94 -34.09
CA ASN A 423 -2.27 37.43 -32.78
C ASN A 423 -2.86 36.03 -32.57
N LYS A 424 -3.58 35.46 -33.54
CA LYS A 424 -4.19 34.12 -33.39
C LYS A 424 -3.31 32.95 -33.79
N VAL A 425 -2.14 33.14 -34.41
CA VAL A 425 -1.20 32.03 -34.68
C VAL A 425 -0.09 31.98 -33.64
N GLU A 426 0.39 33.13 -33.15
CA GLU A 426 1.24 33.17 -31.96
C GLU A 426 0.43 32.80 -30.70
N GLU A 427 -0.80 33.33 -30.51
CA GLU A 427 -1.67 32.85 -29.43
C GLU A 427 -2.14 31.43 -29.69
N ALA A 428 -2.36 30.94 -30.92
CA ALA A 428 -2.71 29.52 -31.11
C ALA A 428 -1.50 28.60 -30.88
N TYR A 429 -0.28 29.00 -31.24
CA TYR A 429 0.93 28.23 -31.00
C TYR A 429 1.25 28.19 -29.50
N GLN A 430 1.12 29.32 -28.81
CA GLN A 430 1.31 29.42 -27.37
C GLN A 430 0.16 28.82 -26.58
N HIS A 431 -1.09 28.92 -27.05
CA HIS A 431 -2.24 28.20 -26.48
C HIS A 431 -2.20 26.70 -26.80
N THR A 432 -1.53 26.24 -27.88
CA THR A 432 -1.27 24.81 -28.11
C THR A 432 -0.10 24.28 -27.27
N LEU A 433 0.92 25.09 -27.00
CA LEU A 433 2.03 24.76 -26.09
C LEU A 433 1.57 24.78 -24.62
N ASP A 434 0.74 25.74 -24.23
CA ASP A 434 0.11 25.81 -22.91
C ASP A 434 -1.02 24.77 -22.76
N ALA A 435 -1.73 24.41 -23.82
CA ALA A 435 -2.65 23.26 -23.81
C ALA A 435 -1.89 21.92 -23.77
N MET A 436 -0.76 21.75 -24.47
CA MET A 436 0.08 20.55 -24.35
C MET A 436 0.70 20.43 -22.96
N ASN A 437 1.23 21.52 -22.40
CA ASN A 437 1.72 21.53 -21.01
C ASN A 437 0.57 21.35 -20.00
N GLY A 438 -0.62 21.86 -20.28
CA GLY A 438 -1.83 21.64 -19.49
C GLY A 438 -2.33 20.19 -19.54
N TYR A 439 -2.29 19.52 -20.70
CA TYR A 439 -2.60 18.10 -20.85
C TYR A 439 -1.56 17.20 -20.16
N MET A 440 -0.28 17.56 -20.22
CA MET A 440 0.80 16.85 -19.52
C MET A 440 0.74 17.05 -18.00
N THR A 441 0.29 18.22 -17.52
CA THR A 441 0.12 18.52 -16.08
C THR A 441 -1.22 18.04 -15.51
N ASN A 442 -2.28 17.92 -16.33
CA ASN A 442 -3.59 17.39 -15.91
C ASN A 442 -3.66 15.86 -16.01
N GLN A 443 -2.93 15.19 -16.92
CA GLN A 443 -2.74 13.73 -16.84
C GLN A 443 -1.97 13.29 -15.59
N THR A 444 -1.18 14.18 -14.99
CA THR A 444 -0.52 13.95 -13.69
C THR A 444 -1.41 14.30 -12.48
N LYS A 445 -2.59 14.91 -12.68
CA LYS A 445 -3.57 15.23 -11.61
C LYS A 445 -4.88 14.43 -11.69
N GLU A 446 -5.36 14.01 -12.86
CA GLU A 446 -6.54 13.13 -13.00
C GLU A 446 -6.24 11.67 -12.62
N ASP A 447 -4.99 11.22 -12.70
CA ASP A 447 -4.59 9.91 -12.13
C ASP A 447 -4.54 9.91 -10.58
N ASN A 448 -4.69 11.08 -9.95
CA ASN A 448 -4.73 11.25 -8.49
C ASN A 448 -6.14 11.58 -7.93
N SER A 449 -7.20 11.58 -8.74
CA SER A 449 -8.59 11.80 -8.26
C SER A 449 -9.60 10.72 -8.66
N HIS A 450 -9.25 9.73 -9.50
CA HIS A 450 -10.14 8.63 -9.90
C HIS A 450 -9.91 7.26 -9.26
N THR A 451 -9.07 7.17 -8.21
CA THR A 451 -9.10 6.03 -7.26
C THR A 451 -9.89 6.33 -5.99
N GLN A 452 -10.90 7.22 -6.03
CA GLN A 452 -11.75 7.47 -4.86
C GLN A 452 -13.27 7.44 -5.03
N ASN A 453 -13.84 7.08 -6.17
CA ASN A 453 -15.29 6.78 -6.25
C ASN A 453 -15.63 5.85 -7.42
N GLY A 454 -16.06 4.62 -7.17
CA GLY A 454 -16.71 3.79 -8.20
C GLY A 454 -16.50 2.26 -8.18
N GLN A 455 -16.45 1.59 -7.03
CA GLN A 455 -17.00 0.23 -6.94
C GLN A 455 -18.36 0.33 -6.25
N ASN A 456 -19.41 0.37 -7.05
CA ASN A 456 -20.78 0.00 -6.67
C ASN A 456 -21.54 -0.38 -7.96
N PHE A 457 -22.10 -1.60 -7.95
CA PHE A 457 -22.91 -2.30 -8.96
C PHE A 457 -22.12 -2.82 -10.19
N GLU A 458 -22.03 -4.11 -10.51
CA GLU A 458 -22.76 -5.33 -10.12
C GLU A 458 -21.87 -6.42 -9.48
#